data_AF-A0A478FVD9-F1
#
_entry.id   AF-A0A478FVD9-F1
#
_cell.length_a   1.000
_cell.length_b   1.000
_cell.length_c   1.000
_cell.angle_alpha   90.00
_cell.angle_beta   90.00
_cell.angle_gamma   90.00
#
_symmetry.space_group_name_H-M   'P 1'
#
loop_
_entity.id
_entity.type
_entity.pdbx_description
1 polymer ?
#
loop_
_entity_poly.entity_id
_entity_poly.type
_entity_poly.pdbx_seq_one_letter_code
_entity_poly.pdbx_strand_id
1 'polypeptide(L)'
;MKLTDLTAKKLVAAATGTIVVSTVVPVAVIALSNKEPPSYTLSSSESGNNYSGNQLGASVQNQSQLVADTEKNKDWFEWVYKNKLEPKKINNKGKNITSVFKDVTSGYGDNTTQHLNKVCESHYQKPKNEFSGTNASTSHELKKDVENFCTVGGIGSLDVTNN
;
A
#
# COMPACT_ATOMS: atom_id res chain seq x y z
N MET A 1 -5.74 45.96 -14.58
CA MET A 1 -5.83 44.50 -14.38
C MET A 1 -5.71 43.81 -15.73
N LYS A 2 -4.52 43.32 -16.07
CA LYS A 2 -4.24 42.16 -16.94
C LYS A 2 -2.73 41.97 -16.96
N LEU A 3 -2.30 40.82 -16.45
CA LEU A 3 -0.91 40.44 -16.26
C LEU A 3 -0.23 40.14 -17.60
N THR A 4 1.04 40.52 -17.63
CA THR A 4 2.07 40.37 -18.65
C THR A 4 2.42 38.91 -18.97
N ASP A 5 2.67 38.69 -20.26
CA ASP A 5 3.63 37.79 -20.90
C ASP A 5 4.35 36.73 -20.05
N LEU A 6 4.14 35.46 -20.42
CA LEU A 6 5.01 34.34 -20.06
C LEU A 6 5.66 33.81 -21.35
N THR A 7 6.89 34.25 -21.61
CA THR A 7 7.73 33.78 -22.72
C THR A 7 8.00 32.28 -22.62
N ALA A 8 7.55 31.53 -23.62
CA ALA A 8 7.89 30.12 -23.81
C ALA A 8 9.36 29.98 -24.24
N LYS A 9 10.19 29.37 -23.37
CA LYS A 9 11.54 28.92 -23.73
C LYS A 9 11.45 27.75 -24.70
N LYS A 10 11.94 27.96 -25.92
CA LYS A 10 12.25 26.91 -26.89
C LYS A 10 13.31 25.97 -26.29
N LEU A 11 13.03 24.66 -26.25
CA LEU A 11 14.07 23.64 -26.19
C LEU A 11 14.06 22.93 -27.55
N VAL A 12 15.14 23.12 -28.32
CA VAL A 12 15.47 22.33 -29.50
C VAL A 12 16.64 21.44 -29.09
N ALA A 13 16.46 20.12 -29.19
CA ALA A 13 17.56 19.18 -29.22
C ALA A 13 17.21 18.08 -30.22
N ALA A 14 17.90 18.09 -31.36
CA ALA A 14 17.86 17.03 -32.36
C ALA A 14 18.80 15.90 -31.91
N ALA A 15 18.28 14.67 -31.87
CA ALA A 15 19.09 13.46 -31.81
C ALA A 15 18.43 12.42 -32.73
N THR A 16 19.10 12.10 -33.82
CA THR A 16 18.80 10.95 -34.68
C THR A 16 19.07 9.68 -33.89
N GLY A 17 18.01 8.95 -33.53
CA GLY A 17 18.09 7.70 -32.78
C GLY A 17 16.84 6.86 -33.03
N THR A 18 17.06 5.58 -33.23
CA THR A 18 16.13 4.52 -33.62
C THR A 18 14.75 4.59 -32.94
N ILE A 19 13.68 4.50 -33.74
CA ILE A 19 12.29 4.47 -33.26
C ILE A 19 12.01 3.08 -32.65
N VAL A 20 12.19 2.94 -31.35
CA VAL A 20 11.44 1.95 -30.57
C VAL A 20 10.07 2.57 -30.31
N VAL A 21 9.02 2.00 -30.92
CA VAL A 21 7.63 2.40 -30.66
C VAL A 21 7.27 1.94 -29.26
N SER A 22 7.71 2.70 -28.25
CA SER A 22 7.17 2.60 -26.90
C SER A 22 5.77 3.17 -26.96
N THR A 23 4.78 2.28 -26.91
CA THR A 23 3.40 2.66 -26.62
C THR A 23 3.40 3.32 -25.25
N VAL A 24 3.43 4.65 -25.24
CA VAL A 24 3.21 5.45 -24.04
C VAL A 24 1.77 5.18 -23.60
N VAL A 25 1.61 4.21 -22.71
CA VAL A 25 0.35 4.05 -21.98
C VAL A 25 0.17 5.35 -21.22
N PRO A 26 -0.90 6.13 -21.45
CA PRO A 26 -1.13 7.33 -20.66
C PRO A 26 -1.35 6.89 -19.22
N VAL A 27 -0.31 7.01 -18.41
CA VAL A 27 -0.41 6.88 -16.96
C VAL A 27 -1.27 8.06 -16.52
N ALA A 28 -2.53 7.79 -16.21
CA ALA A 28 -3.40 8.77 -15.59
C ALA A 28 -2.70 9.26 -14.32
N VAL A 29 -2.19 10.49 -14.38
CA VAL A 29 -1.70 11.21 -13.20
C VAL A 29 -2.94 11.55 -12.40
N ILE A 30 -3.40 10.59 -11.59
CA ILE A 30 -4.42 10.83 -10.58
C ILE A 30 -3.78 11.83 -9.63
N ALA A 31 -4.25 13.08 -9.65
CA ALA A 31 -3.94 14.04 -8.62
C ALA A 31 -4.47 13.46 -7.30
N LEU A 32 -3.61 12.80 -6.54
CA LEU A 32 -4.00 12.18 -5.29
C LEU A 32 -4.30 13.31 -4.32
N SER A 33 -5.56 13.40 -3.93
CA SER A 33 -5.99 14.19 -2.80
C SER A 33 -5.14 13.80 -1.58
N ASN A 34 -4.66 14.79 -0.81
CA ASN A 34 -3.97 14.54 0.47
C ASN A 34 -4.87 13.87 1.52
N LYS A 35 -6.16 13.71 1.22
CA LYS A 35 -7.12 13.05 2.10
C LYS A 35 -7.22 11.55 1.76
N GLU A 36 -7.07 10.72 2.79
CA GLU A 36 -7.27 9.27 2.70
C GLU A 36 -8.70 8.96 2.18
N PRO A 37 -8.85 8.14 1.13
CA PRO A 37 -10.14 7.67 0.64
C PRO A 37 -10.88 6.84 1.69
N PRO A 38 -12.21 6.70 1.59
CA PRO A 38 -12.93 5.73 2.41
C PRO A 38 -12.46 4.30 2.10
N SER A 39 -12.53 3.42 3.09
CA SER A 39 -12.21 2.01 2.94
C SER A 39 -13.11 1.11 3.79
N TYR A 40 -13.20 -0.14 3.36
CA TYR A 40 -13.92 -1.21 4.01
C TYR A 40 -12.94 -2.11 4.75
N THR A 41 -13.19 -2.37 6.02
CA THR A 41 -12.35 -3.24 6.85
C THR A 41 -12.79 -4.70 6.74
N LEU A 42 -12.00 -5.62 7.31
CA LEU A 42 -12.40 -7.03 7.37
C LEU A 42 -13.73 -7.22 8.12
N SER A 43 -14.04 -6.39 9.12
CA SER A 43 -15.33 -6.45 9.82
C SER A 43 -16.54 -6.02 8.98
N SER A 44 -16.32 -5.47 7.78
CA SER A 44 -17.41 -5.06 6.90
C SER A 44 -18.02 -6.24 6.13
N SER A 45 -19.27 -6.10 5.70
CA SER A 45 -19.94 -7.09 4.84
C SER A 45 -19.26 -7.29 3.48
N GLU A 46 -18.35 -6.40 3.09
CA GLU A 46 -17.65 -6.40 1.82
C GLU A 46 -16.41 -7.31 1.81
N SER A 47 -15.95 -7.76 2.98
CA SER A 47 -14.70 -8.53 3.13
C SER A 47 -14.82 -10.00 2.72
N GLY A 48 -16.03 -10.55 2.66
CA GLY A 48 -16.24 -12.00 2.48
C GLY A 48 -15.60 -12.90 3.55
N ASN A 49 -15.12 -12.34 4.67
CA ASN A 49 -14.38 -12.95 5.80
C ASN A 49 -14.20 -14.47 5.77
N ASN A 50 -12.99 -14.93 5.48
CA ASN A 50 -12.63 -16.37 5.52
C ASN A 50 -11.49 -16.68 6.51
N TYR A 51 -11.21 -15.78 7.46
CA TYR A 51 -10.14 -15.98 8.44
C TYR A 51 -10.61 -16.83 9.62
N SER A 52 -9.76 -17.75 10.08
CA SER A 52 -10.08 -18.68 11.15
C SER A 52 -8.87 -18.97 12.05
N GLY A 53 -9.15 -19.54 13.23
CA GLY A 53 -8.11 -20.00 14.15
C GLY A 53 -7.19 -18.86 14.63
N ASN A 54 -5.87 -19.09 14.53
CA ASN A 54 -4.83 -18.19 15.03
C ASN A 54 -4.37 -17.15 14.00
N GLN A 55 -5.08 -16.99 12.88
CA GLN A 55 -4.74 -16.04 11.84
C GLN A 55 -4.88 -14.59 12.33
N LEU A 56 -4.03 -13.70 11.83
CA LEU A 56 -4.06 -12.27 12.19
C LEU A 56 -5.44 -11.64 11.89
N GLY A 57 -6.01 -11.96 10.73
CA GLY A 57 -7.33 -11.50 10.28
C GLY A 57 -8.51 -12.17 10.99
N ALA A 58 -8.30 -13.20 11.81
CA ALA A 58 -9.36 -13.84 12.60
C ALA A 58 -9.67 -13.09 13.90
N SER A 59 -8.78 -12.20 14.37
CA SER A 59 -9.05 -11.40 15.58
C SER A 59 -10.06 -10.30 15.29
N VAL A 60 -11.16 -10.27 16.04
CA VAL A 60 -12.22 -9.25 15.93
C VAL A 60 -11.66 -7.83 16.05
N GLN A 61 -10.68 -7.62 16.94
CA GLN A 61 -10.02 -6.32 17.11
C GLN A 61 -9.18 -5.92 15.89
N ASN A 62 -8.54 -6.89 15.23
CA ASN A 62 -7.80 -6.63 14.00
C ASN A 62 -8.76 -6.40 12.83
N GLN A 63 -9.88 -7.12 12.79
CA GLN A 63 -10.86 -7.02 11.70
C GLN A 63 -11.45 -5.62 11.54
N SER A 64 -11.61 -4.86 12.63
CA SER A 64 -12.10 -3.48 12.56
C SER A 64 -11.05 -2.47 12.08
N GLN A 65 -9.81 -2.90 11.87
CA GLN A 65 -8.69 -2.03 11.51
C GLN A 65 -8.07 -2.41 10.16
N LEU A 66 -7.96 -3.71 9.88
CA LEU A 66 -7.38 -4.25 8.66
C LEU A 66 -8.30 -3.97 7.47
N VAL A 67 -7.75 -3.43 6.39
CA VAL A 67 -8.49 -3.11 5.16
C VAL A 67 -8.64 -4.36 4.31
N ALA A 68 -9.87 -4.65 3.87
CA ALA A 68 -10.21 -5.83 3.11
C ALA A 68 -9.70 -5.77 1.66
N ASP A 69 -9.27 -6.91 1.12
CA ASP A 69 -8.98 -7.07 -0.30
C ASP A 69 -10.29 -7.18 -1.10
N THR A 70 -10.86 -6.04 -1.46
CA THR A 70 -12.07 -5.92 -2.26
C THR A 70 -11.90 -4.82 -3.29
N GLU A 71 -12.59 -4.95 -4.43
CA GLU A 71 -12.53 -3.97 -5.52
C GLU A 71 -12.94 -2.56 -5.06
N LYS A 72 -13.86 -2.48 -4.09
CA LYS A 72 -14.28 -1.21 -3.47
C LYS A 72 -13.14 -0.47 -2.74
N ASN A 73 -12.07 -1.17 -2.36
CA ASN A 73 -10.89 -0.60 -1.70
C ASN A 73 -9.75 -0.29 -2.66
N LYS A 74 -9.92 -0.49 -3.97
CA LYS A 74 -8.90 -0.21 -4.98
C LYS A 74 -8.29 1.18 -4.83
N ASP A 75 -9.14 2.20 -4.72
CA ASP A 75 -8.68 3.60 -4.58
C ASP A 75 -7.92 3.84 -3.28
N TRP A 76 -8.33 3.17 -2.19
CA TRP A 76 -7.62 3.25 -0.91
C TRP A 76 -6.22 2.62 -1.00
N PHE A 77 -6.11 1.42 -1.57
CA PHE A 77 -4.82 0.74 -1.71
C PHE A 77 -3.87 1.52 -2.63
N GLU A 78 -4.37 2.03 -3.75
CA GLU A 78 -3.60 2.92 -4.64
C GLU A 78 -3.16 4.20 -3.92
N TRP A 79 -4.03 4.76 -3.09
CA TRP A 79 -3.69 5.93 -2.30
C TRP A 79 -2.60 5.63 -1.25
N VAL A 80 -2.70 4.53 -0.50
CA VAL A 80 -1.69 4.13 0.49
C VAL A 80 -0.35 3.84 -0.19
N TYR A 81 -0.37 3.15 -1.33
CA TYR A 81 0.85 2.91 -2.09
C TYR A 81 1.56 4.22 -2.43
N LYS A 82 0.86 5.17 -3.08
CA LYS A 82 1.46 6.41 -3.57
C LYS A 82 1.78 7.44 -2.50
N ASN A 83 1.00 7.50 -1.41
CA ASN A 83 1.16 8.52 -0.37
C ASN A 83 1.92 8.05 0.86
N LYS A 84 1.93 6.74 1.15
CA LYS A 84 2.60 6.19 2.33
C LYS A 84 3.79 5.30 1.95
N LEU A 85 3.57 4.26 1.14
CA LEU A 85 4.61 3.24 0.89
C LEU A 85 5.72 3.73 -0.04
N GLU A 86 5.38 4.25 -1.21
CA GLU A 86 6.33 4.74 -2.22
C GLU A 86 7.22 5.88 -1.66
N PRO A 87 6.69 6.91 -0.99
CA PRO A 87 7.53 7.92 -0.35
C PRO A 87 8.44 7.34 0.74
N LYS A 88 7.99 6.34 1.52
CA LYS A 88 8.83 5.69 2.53
C LYS A 88 9.97 4.88 1.87
N LYS A 89 9.71 4.23 0.72
CA LYS A 89 10.74 3.53 -0.08
C LYS A 89 11.81 4.51 -0.57
N ILE A 90 11.41 5.68 -1.06
CA ILE A 90 12.31 6.72 -1.58
C ILE A 90 13.08 7.40 -0.43
N ASN A 91 12.37 7.98 0.54
CA ASN A 91 12.95 8.85 1.56
C ASN A 91 13.88 8.12 2.53
N ASN A 92 13.60 6.86 2.85
CA ASN A 92 14.45 6.07 3.74
C ASN A 92 15.42 5.16 2.98
N LYS A 93 15.49 5.21 1.64
CA LYS A 93 16.14 4.18 0.82
C LYS A 93 15.66 2.76 1.19
N GLY A 94 14.39 2.63 1.57
CA GLY A 94 13.81 1.40 2.11
C GLY A 94 14.39 0.94 3.47
N LYS A 95 15.16 1.75 4.19
CA LYS A 95 15.55 1.44 5.57
C LYS A 95 14.28 1.41 6.43
N ASN A 96 14.13 0.38 7.27
CA ASN A 96 12.95 0.15 8.11
C ASN A 96 11.64 -0.15 7.34
N ILE A 97 11.77 -0.82 6.18
CA ILE A 97 10.66 -1.49 5.49
C ILE A 97 11.13 -2.93 5.23
N THR A 98 10.28 -3.88 5.57
CA THR A 98 10.51 -5.30 5.31
C THR A 98 10.55 -5.60 3.81
N SER A 99 11.26 -6.67 3.41
CA SER A 99 11.48 -6.99 1.99
C SER A 99 10.18 -7.11 1.20
N VAL A 100 9.17 -7.75 1.77
CA VAL A 100 7.87 -7.94 1.12
C VAL A 100 7.20 -6.62 0.71
N PHE A 101 7.26 -5.58 1.54
CA PHE A 101 6.69 -4.27 1.22
C PHE A 101 7.60 -3.43 0.29
N LYS A 102 8.89 -3.75 0.20
CA LYS A 102 9.78 -3.14 -0.79
C LYS A 102 9.47 -3.59 -2.21
N ASP A 103 9.04 -4.84 -2.36
CA ASP A 103 8.77 -5.46 -3.66
C ASP A 103 7.41 -5.05 -4.26
N VAL A 104 6.55 -4.41 -3.46
CA VAL A 104 5.27 -3.85 -3.93
C VAL A 104 5.52 -2.75 -4.97
N THR A 105 4.83 -2.84 -6.11
CA THR A 105 4.93 -1.93 -7.26
C THR A 105 3.64 -1.14 -7.54
N SER A 106 2.51 -1.54 -6.96
CA SER A 106 1.27 -0.75 -6.99
C SER A 106 0.37 -1.06 -5.79
N GLY A 107 -0.72 -0.29 -5.65
CA GLY A 107 -1.67 -0.49 -4.57
C GLY A 107 -2.55 -1.72 -4.78
N TYR A 108 -3.12 -1.88 -5.97
CA TYR A 108 -4.13 -2.89 -6.22
C TYR A 108 -3.83 -3.74 -7.46
N GLY A 109 -4.11 -5.04 -7.38
CA GLY A 109 -4.04 -5.98 -8.50
C GLY A 109 -4.16 -7.43 -8.04
N ASP A 110 -3.86 -8.37 -8.94
CA ASP A 110 -4.09 -9.80 -8.69
C ASP A 110 -2.83 -10.59 -8.33
N ASN A 111 -1.64 -10.07 -8.65
CA ASN A 111 -0.36 -10.66 -8.25
C ASN A 111 -0.13 -10.59 -6.72
N THR A 112 0.16 -11.75 -6.12
CA THR A 112 0.25 -11.92 -4.67
C THR A 112 1.44 -11.25 -4.00
N THR A 113 2.48 -10.90 -4.74
CA THR A 113 3.73 -10.35 -4.18
C THR A 113 4.02 -8.92 -4.59
N GLN A 114 3.30 -8.38 -5.56
CA GLN A 114 3.60 -7.07 -6.16
C GLN A 114 2.55 -6.01 -5.86
N HIS A 115 1.35 -6.39 -5.42
CA HIS A 115 0.30 -5.43 -5.12
C HIS A 115 0.00 -5.40 -3.62
N LEU A 116 -0.15 -4.19 -3.08
CA LEU A 116 -0.34 -3.97 -1.66
C LEU A 116 -1.56 -4.73 -1.11
N ASN A 117 -2.68 -4.74 -1.85
CA ASN A 117 -3.89 -5.48 -1.45
C ASN A 117 -3.61 -6.96 -1.20
N LYS A 118 -2.87 -7.63 -2.10
CA LYS A 118 -2.56 -9.04 -1.95
C LYS A 118 -1.48 -9.32 -0.92
N VAL A 119 -0.49 -8.45 -0.80
CA VAL A 119 0.52 -8.54 0.26
C VAL A 119 -0.15 -8.47 1.62
N CYS A 120 -1.01 -7.47 1.84
CA CYS A 120 -1.79 -7.33 3.06
C CYS A 120 -2.66 -8.58 3.32
N GLU A 121 -3.43 -9.03 2.33
CA GLU A 121 -4.26 -10.23 2.43
C GLU A 121 -3.47 -11.47 2.85
N SER A 122 -2.30 -11.70 2.23
CA SER A 122 -1.42 -12.82 2.58
C SER A 122 -0.94 -12.76 4.03
N HIS A 123 -0.75 -11.55 4.57
CA HIS A 123 -0.35 -11.35 5.96
C HIS A 123 -1.49 -11.53 6.95
N TYR A 124 -2.73 -11.27 6.54
CA TYR A 124 -3.90 -11.52 7.39
C TYR A 124 -4.11 -13.01 7.64
N GLN A 125 -3.74 -13.84 6.66
CA GLN A 125 -3.85 -15.30 6.73
C GLN A 125 -2.72 -15.97 7.53
N LYS A 126 -1.69 -15.21 7.91
CA LYS A 126 -0.58 -15.72 8.73
C LYS A 126 -0.96 -15.82 10.20
N PRO A 127 -0.36 -16.77 10.94
CA PRO A 127 -0.59 -16.89 12.37
C PRO A 127 -0.03 -15.67 13.14
N LYS A 128 -0.73 -15.26 14.19
CA LYS A 128 -0.37 -14.08 15.01
C LYS A 128 1.07 -14.13 15.57
N ASN A 129 1.61 -15.32 15.84
CA ASN A 129 2.97 -15.49 16.36
C ASN A 129 4.06 -15.06 15.37
N GLU A 130 3.79 -14.99 14.06
CA GLU A 130 4.73 -14.41 13.09
C GLU A 130 4.96 -12.91 13.31
N PHE A 131 4.10 -12.27 14.10
CA PHE A 131 4.14 -10.84 14.41
C PHE A 131 4.50 -10.54 15.87
N SER A 132 4.69 -11.55 16.73
CA SER A 132 4.91 -11.40 18.18
C SER A 132 6.39 -11.22 18.58
N GLY A 133 7.21 -10.65 17.69
CA GLY A 133 8.64 -10.49 17.94
C GLY A 133 9.00 -9.25 18.77
N THR A 134 10.22 -9.23 19.33
CA THR A 134 10.76 -8.08 20.07
C THR A 134 11.15 -6.92 19.15
N ASN A 135 11.38 -5.73 19.70
CA ASN A 135 11.60 -4.48 18.95
C ASN A 135 12.71 -4.51 17.87
N ALA A 136 13.64 -5.47 17.94
CA ALA A 136 14.75 -5.64 16.99
C ALA A 136 14.54 -6.83 16.02
N SER A 137 13.39 -7.49 16.05
CA SER A 137 13.08 -8.65 15.21
C SER A 137 12.41 -8.25 13.90
N THR A 138 12.63 -9.07 12.87
CA THR A 138 11.93 -8.97 11.57
C THR A 138 10.41 -9.05 11.73
N SER A 139 9.92 -9.82 12.69
CA SER A 139 8.49 -9.91 13.05
C SER A 139 7.90 -8.59 13.55
N HIS A 140 8.65 -7.84 14.35
CA HIS A 140 8.20 -6.53 14.84
C HIS A 140 8.21 -5.47 13.73
N GLU A 141 9.23 -5.48 12.86
CA GLU A 141 9.24 -4.60 11.68
C GLU A 141 8.07 -4.94 10.74
N LEU A 142 7.81 -6.23 10.53
CA LEU A 142 6.70 -6.68 9.71
C LEU A 142 5.36 -6.24 10.29
N LYS A 143 5.17 -6.40 11.60
CA LYS A 143 3.98 -5.90 12.30
C LYS A 143 3.77 -4.42 12.04
N LYS A 144 4.81 -3.60 12.19
CA LYS A 144 4.75 -2.15 11.93
C LYS A 144 4.41 -1.83 10.49
N ASP A 145 4.95 -2.56 9.52
CA ASP A 145 4.60 -2.31 8.12
C ASP A 145 3.14 -2.68 7.83
N VAL A 146 2.64 -3.80 8.37
CA VAL A 146 1.21 -4.15 8.27
C VAL A 146 0.34 -3.08 8.95
N GLU A 147 0.71 -2.60 10.14
CA GLU A 147 -0.01 -1.51 10.81
C GLU A 147 -0.02 -0.23 9.96
N ASN A 148 1.10 0.16 9.36
CA ASN A 148 1.19 1.39 8.57
C ASN A 148 0.45 1.33 7.22
N PHE A 149 0.46 0.16 6.57
CA PHE A 149 0.04 0.04 5.16
C PHE A 149 -1.22 -0.78 4.95
N CYS A 150 -1.64 -1.57 5.93
CA CYS A 150 -2.78 -2.46 5.82
C CYS A 150 -3.91 -2.08 6.80
N THR A 151 -3.74 -1.04 7.63
CA THR A 151 -4.81 -0.55 8.53
C THR A 151 -5.35 0.81 8.12
N VAL A 152 -6.63 1.04 8.38
CA VAL A 152 -7.29 2.34 8.19
C VAL A 152 -6.55 3.41 9.00
N GLY A 153 -6.19 4.52 8.36
CA GLY A 153 -5.42 5.60 8.99
C GLY A 153 -3.94 5.30 9.21
N GLY A 154 -3.50 4.05 9.14
CA GLY A 154 -2.10 3.66 9.41
C GLY A 154 -1.69 3.82 10.87
N ILE A 155 -2.65 3.78 11.80
CA ILE A 155 -2.45 3.95 13.24
C ILE A 155 -2.80 2.69 14.04
N GLY A 156 -3.01 1.57 13.35
CA GLY A 156 -3.55 0.38 13.98
C GLY A 156 -2.62 -0.21 15.05
N SER A 157 -3.23 -0.82 16.06
CA SER A 157 -2.53 -1.66 17.04
C SER A 157 -3.06 -3.08 16.89
N LEU A 158 -2.27 -3.92 16.24
CA LEU A 158 -2.65 -5.29 15.97
C LEU A 158 -2.50 -6.15 17.23
N ASP A 159 -3.58 -6.85 17.57
CA ASP A 159 -3.60 -7.91 18.56
C ASP A 159 -2.88 -9.14 17.99
N VAL A 160 -1.75 -9.45 18.60
CA VAL A 160 -0.88 -10.60 18.27
C VAL A 160 -0.88 -11.65 19.38
N THR A 161 -1.80 -11.56 20.33
CA THR A 161 -1.94 -12.50 21.44
C THR A 161 -2.58 -13.79 20.93
N ASN A 162 -1.94 -14.93 21.22
CA ASN A 162 -2.58 -16.23 21.02
C ASN A 162 -3.61 -16.42 22.14
N ASN A 163 -4.88 -16.51 21.76
CA ASN A 163 -5.99 -16.80 22.68
C ASN A 163 -6.32 -18.29 22.62
#